data_AF-A0A699WGL9-F1
#
_entry.id   AF-A0A699WGL9-F1
#
_cell.length_a   1.000
_cell.length_b   1.000
_cell.length_c   1.000
_cell.angle_alpha   90.00
_cell.angle_beta   90.00
_cell.angle_gamma   90.00
#
_symmetry.space_group_name_H-M   'P 1'
#
loop_
_entity.id
_entity.type
_entity.pdbx_description
1 polymer ?
#
loop_
_entity_poly.entity_id
_entity_poly.type
_entity_poly.pdbx_seq_one_letter_code
_entity_poly.pdbx_strand_id
1 'polypeptide(L)' 'MLKRCEDTKLALNWEKSHFMVKDVIVLGHKISKKGIKVDKAKIEVISKLP' A
#
# COMPACT_ATOMS: atom_id res chain seq x y z
N MET A 1 -16.78 -1.74 -3.58
CA MET A 1 -15.99 -0.90 -2.66
C MET A 1 -16.08 0.57 -3.03
N LEU A 2 -15.71 0.99 -4.25
CA LEU A 2 -15.84 2.40 -4.66
C LEU A 2 -17.27 2.95 -4.51
N LYS A 3 -18.30 2.14 -4.83
CA LYS A 3 -19.70 2.49 -4.59
C LYS A 3 -20.01 2.84 -3.13
N ARG A 4 -19.40 2.14 -2.16
CA ARG A 4 -19.56 2.47 -0.74
C ARG A 4 -18.94 3.82 -0.39
N CYS A 5 -17.82 4.18 -1.02
CA CYS A 5 -17.22 5.52 -0.85
C CYS A 5 -18.17 6.61 -1.37
N GLU A 6 -18.83 6.37 -2.50
CA GLU A 6 -19.85 7.27 -3.06
C GLU A 6 -21.06 7.39 -2.11
N ASP A 7 -21.59 6.27 -1.64
CA ASP A 7 -22.75 6.22 -0.73
C ASP A 7 -22.48 6.92 0.62
N THR A 8 -21.24 6.82 1.14
CA THR A 8 -20.83 7.45 2.40
C THR A 8 -20.19 8.84 2.22
N LYS A 9 -20.20 9.41 1.01
CA LYS A 9 -19.57 10.71 0.68
C LYS A 9 -18.07 10.77 1.06
N LEU A 10 -17.36 9.65 0.99
CA LEU A 10 -15.91 9.59 1.14
C LEU A 10 -15.25 9.92 -0.19
N ALA A 11 -14.42 10.96 -0.20
CA ALA A 11 -13.60 11.32 -1.36
C ALA A 11 -12.31 10.48 -1.38
N LEU A 12 -12.00 9.90 -2.54
CA LEU A 12 -10.71 9.28 -2.80
C LEU A 12 -9.78 10.32 -3.41
N ASN A 13 -8.56 10.43 -2.88
CA ASN A 13 -7.53 11.24 -3.51
C ASN A 13 -6.98 10.48 -4.72
N TRP A 14 -7.24 10.98 -5.93
CA TRP A 14 -6.79 10.35 -7.17
C TRP A 14 -5.26 10.24 -7.27
N GLU A 15 -4.53 11.29 -6.90
CA GLU A 15 -3.05 11.32 -6.95
C GLU A 15 -2.39 10.35 -5.97
N LYS A 16 -3.03 10.08 -4.82
CA LYS A 16 -2.52 9.16 -3.79
C LYS A 16 -3.08 7.74 -3.92
N SER A 17 -4.07 7.52 -4.78
CA SER A 17 -4.70 6.21 -4.93
C SER A 17 -3.98 5.38 -5.98
N HIS A 18 -3.59 4.17 -5.60
CA HIS A 18 -2.90 3.24 -6.48
C HIS A 18 -3.89 2.16 -6.96
N PHE A 19 -4.44 2.32 -8.17
CA PHE A 19 -5.37 1.37 -8.78
C PHE A 19 -4.70 0.57 -9.90
N MET A 20 -5.07 -0.71 -10.03
CA MET A 20 -4.65 -1.60 -11.12
C MET A 20 -3.11 -1.73 -11.32
N VAL A 21 -2.33 -1.45 -10.28
CA VAL A 21 -0.87 -1.63 -10.30
C VAL A 21 -0.48 -3.07 -9.95
N LYS A 22 0.65 -3.56 -10.50
CA LYS A 22 1.13 -4.94 -10.26
C LYS A 22 1.63 -5.17 -8.83
N ASP A 23 2.26 -4.15 -8.26
CA ASP A 23 2.79 -4.12 -6.91
C ASP A 23 2.33 -2.81 -6.23
N VAL A 24 1.94 -2.87 -4.96
CA VAL A 24 1.53 -1.70 -4.17
C VAL A 24 2.16 -1.74 -2.78
N ILE A 25 2.46 -0.57 -2.21
CA ILE A 25 2.91 -0.45 -0.82
C ILE A 25 1.72 -0.05 0.05
N VAL A 26 1.39 -0.89 1.03
CA VAL A 26 0.34 -0.62 2.02
C VAL A 26 0.92 -0.82 3.41
N LEU A 27 0.85 0.20 4.26
CA LEU A 27 1.42 0.18 5.62
C LEU A 27 2.93 -0.20 5.65
N GLY A 28 3.67 0.17 4.61
CA GLY A 28 5.09 -0.17 4.45
C GLY A 28 5.34 -1.65 4.15
N HIS A 29 4.34 -2.38 3.66
CA HIS A 29 4.49 -3.72 3.11
C HIS A 29 4.23 -3.69 1.61
N LYS A 30 5.10 -4.35 0.86
CA LYS A 30 4.95 -4.51 -0.58
C LYS A 30 4.01 -5.69 -0.84
N ILE A 31 2.83 -5.40 -1.37
CA ILE A 31 1.84 -6.39 -1.80
C ILE A 31 2.05 -6.62 -3.29
N SER A 32 2.19 -7.89 -3.68
CA SER A 32 2.36 -8.32 -5.07
C SER A 32 1.56 -9.60 -5.33
N LYS A 33 1.47 -10.03 -6.61
CA LYS A 33 0.92 -11.36 -6.95
C LYS A 33 1.62 -12.53 -6.26
N LYS A 34 2.88 -12.34 -5.83
CA LYS A 34 3.66 -13.35 -5.10
C LYS A 34 3.38 -13.35 -3.58
N GLY A 35 2.44 -12.54 -3.12
CA GLY A 35 2.11 -12.35 -1.71
C GLY A 35 2.64 -11.04 -1.13
N ILE A 36 2.60 -10.95 0.20
CA ILE A 36 3.05 -9.81 0.99
C ILE A 36 4.54 -9.96 1.28
N LYS A 37 5.35 -8.98 0.89
CA LYS A 37 6.76 -8.87 1.25
C LYS A 37 6.99 -7.68 2.16
N VAL A 38 7.81 -7.86 3.18
CA VAL A 38 8.33 -6.73 3.96
C VAL A 38 9.15 -5.85 3.03
N ASP A 39 8.92 -4.55 3.10
CA ASP A 39 9.69 -3.59 2.32
C ASP A 39 11.18 -3.68 2.67
N LYS A 40 12.04 -3.71 1.65
CA LYS A 40 13.50 -3.86 1.84
C LYS A 40 14.08 -2.72 2.68
N ALA A 41 13.56 -1.50 2.56
CA ALA A 41 14.03 -0.36 3.35
C ALA A 41 13.73 -0.56 4.84
N LYS A 42 12.60 -1.17 5.21
CA LYS A 42 12.31 -1.53 6.60
C LYS A 42 13.29 -2.57 7.15
N ILE A 43 13.64 -3.58 6.36
CA ILE A 43 14.64 -4.59 6.74
C ILE A 43 15.99 -3.92 6.99
N GLU A 44 16.39 -3.01 6.10
CA GLU A 44 17.65 -2.28 6.21
C GLU A 44 17.69 -1.39 7.46
N VAL A 45 16.59 -0.70 7.79
CA VAL A 45 16.47 0.08 9.03
C VAL A 45 16.61 -0.81 10.26
N ILE A 46 15.90 -1.95 10.32
CA ILE A 46 15.99 -2.88 11.46
C ILE A 46 17.42 -3.43 11.59
N SER A 47 18.09 -3.76 10.49
CA SER A 47 19.47 -4.26 10.52
C SER A 47 20.50 -3.24 11.02
N LYS A 48 20.16 -1.94 11.02
CA LYS A 48 21.03 -0.85 11.47
C LYS A 48 20.69 -0.38 12.89
N LEU A 49 19.69 -0.97 13.54
CA LEU A 49 19.42 -0.71 14.96
C LEU A 49 20.47 -1.45 15.80
N PRO A 50 21.06 -0.78 16.82
CA PRO A 50 22.04 -1.40 17.72
C PRO A 50 21.43 -2.52 18.57
#